data_AF-A0A5B2UC75-F1
#
_entry.id   AF-A0A5B2UC75-F1
#
_cell.length_a   1.000
_cell.length_b   1.000
_cell.length_c   1.000
_cell.angle_alpha   90.00
_cell.angle_beta   90.00
_cell.angle_gamma   90.00
#
_symmetry.space_group_name_H-M   'P 1'
#
loop_
_entity.id
_entity.type
_entity.pdbx_description
1 polymer ?
#
loop_
_entity_poly.entity_id
_entity_poly.type
_entity_poly.pdbx_seq_one_letter_code
_entity_poly.pdbx_strand_id
1 'polypeptide(L)'
;MTKSTQFILPFFILLMNIVHAQMTKTDPLYKTIISKDSLFFSAGYNTCNIGKMESMLSDRFEFYHDKGGFEDKNKFIIDFKNGLCKSPETYQLKRVLVDKSTEIYPMYKEGKIYAAIQNGDHLFYEKMGDQAEKLVGEAKFTHLWILENAEWKLKNSLSFDHHPKQTTDNETMFDNDQSMQSWLKENNIPTMGLGIIEGGKLQQVKVFGNTKTGILTPPNACFNVASLTKPVTAIVALRLISLGKWKLDEPLDTYWTDPDIISDPRHQKLTTRMVLSHQTGFPNWRWMNTDKKLNFQFDPGTKYQYSGEGFEYLRKALEKKFGKSLDQLAKELIFQPLKMHNTNYIWDQNTDETKFVTGYNEKGNAYPVEKIKTANAADDLHTTIEDYGNFMISIMKGKNLKPEVFQEMIKKQVKVKEGKYSGLGFEIYDLGNGEYALSHGGADQGTRCIAIVLPNSGKGIVIFTNVDDGYKVYEKLVLHYLGEQGKKIVEIESK
;
A
#
# COMPACT_ATOMS: atom_id res chain seq x y z
N MET A 1 -31.80 -58.99 -38.64
CA MET A 1 -30.78 -58.16 -39.33
C MET A 1 -30.94 -56.76 -38.74
N THR A 2 -30.04 -56.12 -38.00
CA THR A 2 -28.58 -56.20 -37.78
C THR A 2 -28.33 -55.64 -36.37
N LYS A 3 -27.67 -56.40 -35.48
CA LYS A 3 -27.30 -55.90 -34.13
C LYS A 3 -25.95 -55.19 -34.22
N SER A 4 -25.94 -53.87 -34.00
CA SER A 4 -24.73 -53.06 -33.87
C SER A 4 -24.07 -53.35 -32.52
N THR A 5 -22.79 -53.72 -32.54
CA THR A 5 -22.00 -54.03 -31.35
C THR A 5 -21.17 -52.79 -31.00
N GLN A 6 -21.51 -52.11 -29.91
CA GLN A 6 -20.74 -50.98 -29.37
C GLN A 6 -19.60 -51.51 -28.50
N PHE A 7 -18.36 -51.33 -28.96
CA PHE A 7 -17.16 -51.52 -28.14
C PHE A 7 -16.99 -50.30 -27.21
N ILE A 8 -17.02 -50.53 -25.90
CA ILE A 8 -16.63 -49.54 -24.89
C ILE A 8 -15.15 -49.76 -24.58
N LEU A 9 -14.31 -48.80 -24.93
CA LEU A 9 -12.90 -48.76 -24.58
C LEU A 9 -12.77 -48.08 -23.20
N PRO A 10 -12.20 -48.71 -22.15
CA PRO A 10 -12.02 -48.04 -20.87
C PRO A 10 -10.82 -47.10 -20.96
N PHE A 11 -11.06 -45.81 -20.76
CA PHE A 11 -10.03 -44.79 -20.67
C PHE A 11 -9.35 -44.90 -19.29
N PHE A 12 -8.16 -45.50 -19.25
CA PHE A 12 -7.33 -45.55 -18.04
C PHE A 12 -6.74 -44.15 -17.82
N ILE A 13 -7.29 -43.39 -16.87
CA ILE A 13 -6.71 -42.12 -16.41
C ILE A 13 -5.49 -42.45 -15.55
N LEU A 14 -4.30 -42.26 -16.10
CA LEU A 14 -3.05 -42.36 -15.37
C LEU A 14 -2.90 -41.12 -14.46
N LEU A 15 -3.21 -41.27 -13.17
CA LEU A 15 -2.91 -40.26 -12.15
C LEU A 15 -1.39 -40.16 -11.97
N MET A 16 -0.76 -39.18 -12.61
CA MET A 16 0.61 -38.78 -12.28
C MET A 16 0.62 -38.15 -10.88
N ASN A 17 1.03 -38.94 -9.88
CA ASN A 17 1.41 -38.39 -8.58
C ASN A 17 2.70 -37.59 -8.77
N ILE A 18 2.59 -36.26 -8.84
CA ILE A 18 3.74 -35.37 -8.71
C ILE A 18 4.16 -35.41 -7.24
N VAL A 19 5.05 -36.35 -6.89
CA VAL A 19 5.69 -36.40 -5.59
C VAL A 19 6.60 -35.17 -5.49
N HIS A 20 6.14 -34.12 -4.83
CA HIS A 20 6.96 -32.97 -4.53
C HIS A 20 7.98 -33.39 -3.45
N ALA A 21 9.26 -33.41 -3.82
CA ALA A 21 10.35 -33.78 -2.91
C ALA A 21 10.61 -32.72 -1.82
N GLN A 22 10.10 -31.50 -2.02
CA GLN A 22 10.19 -30.40 -1.06
C GLN A 22 9.19 -30.58 0.08
N MET A 23 9.66 -30.40 1.31
CA MET A 23 8.83 -30.50 2.50
C MET A 23 7.92 -29.29 2.68
N THR A 24 6.70 -29.53 3.17
CA THR A 24 5.81 -28.44 3.57
C THR A 24 6.34 -27.73 4.83
N LYS A 25 6.09 -26.43 4.96
CA LYS A 25 6.56 -25.62 6.10
C LYS A 25 6.02 -26.08 7.46
N THR A 26 4.94 -26.86 7.46
CA THR A 26 4.33 -27.43 8.67
C THR A 26 5.05 -28.68 9.18
N ASP A 27 5.90 -29.31 8.36
CA ASP A 27 6.54 -30.58 8.68
C ASP A 27 7.54 -30.45 9.86
N PRO A 28 7.56 -31.42 10.81
CA PRO A 28 8.50 -31.44 11.92
C PRO A 28 9.99 -31.34 11.53
N LEU A 29 10.41 -32.02 10.47
CA LEU A 29 11.81 -31.97 10.02
C LEU A 29 12.13 -30.59 9.43
N TYR A 30 11.22 -30.01 8.65
CA TYR A 30 11.39 -28.64 8.14
C TYR A 30 11.64 -27.68 9.30
N LYS A 31 10.78 -27.72 10.34
CA LYS A 31 10.94 -26.87 11.54
C LYS A 31 12.24 -27.12 12.27
N THR A 32 12.67 -28.38 12.39
CA THR A 32 13.91 -28.75 13.06
C THR A 32 15.12 -28.18 12.33
N ILE A 33 15.20 -28.34 11.01
CA ILE A 33 16.34 -27.86 10.22
C ILE A 33 16.39 -26.33 10.19
N ILE A 34 15.26 -25.64 10.02
CA ILE A 34 15.21 -24.16 10.15
C ILE A 34 15.67 -23.69 11.53
N SER A 35 15.25 -24.38 12.59
CA SER A 35 15.69 -24.07 13.95
C SER A 35 17.19 -24.27 14.12
N LYS A 36 17.76 -25.34 13.57
CA LYS A 36 19.20 -25.63 13.62
C LYS A 36 20.01 -24.60 12.84
N ASP A 37 19.55 -24.21 11.64
CA ASP A 37 20.12 -23.13 10.85
C ASP A 37 20.14 -21.82 11.65
N SER A 38 18.98 -21.40 12.15
CA SER A 38 18.83 -20.18 12.95
C SER A 38 19.76 -20.16 14.17
N LEU A 39 19.86 -21.29 14.89
CA LEU A 39 20.74 -21.43 16.04
C LEU A 39 22.22 -21.34 15.66
N PHE A 40 22.63 -21.99 14.57
CA PHE A 40 24.02 -21.97 14.11
C PHE A 40 24.45 -20.55 13.73
N PHE A 41 23.66 -19.86 12.91
CA PHE A 41 23.99 -18.51 12.46
C PHE A 41 23.87 -17.47 13.58
N SER A 42 22.90 -17.62 14.48
CA SER A 42 22.82 -16.76 15.66
C SER A 42 24.02 -16.94 16.60
N ALA A 43 24.50 -18.17 16.78
CA ALA A 43 25.68 -18.44 17.59
C ALA A 43 26.94 -17.85 16.95
N GLY A 44 27.16 -18.09 15.65
CA GLY A 44 28.32 -17.59 14.93
C GLY A 44 28.29 -16.09 14.66
N TYR A 45 27.41 -15.68 13.75
CA TYR A 45 27.37 -14.32 13.19
C TYR A 45 26.81 -13.31 14.20
N ASN A 46 25.75 -13.66 14.93
CA ASN A 46 25.00 -12.66 15.72
C ASN A 46 25.50 -12.50 17.16
N THR A 47 26.21 -13.48 17.72
CA THR A 47 26.67 -13.45 19.12
C THR A 47 28.14 -13.82 19.29
N CYS A 48 28.83 -14.21 18.21
CA CYS A 48 30.22 -14.67 18.25
C CYS A 48 30.51 -15.75 19.31
N ASN A 49 29.50 -16.58 19.63
CA ASN A 49 29.63 -17.75 20.47
C ASN A 49 30.21 -18.92 19.67
N ILE A 50 31.52 -18.86 19.44
CA ILE A 50 32.26 -19.82 18.62
C ILE A 50 32.14 -21.25 19.17
N GLY A 51 32.18 -21.43 20.49
CA GLY A 51 32.05 -22.76 21.09
C GLY A 51 30.69 -23.40 20.80
N LYS A 52 29.61 -22.62 20.84
CA LYS A 52 28.28 -23.12 20.46
C LYS A 52 28.19 -23.42 18.96
N MET A 53 28.72 -22.54 18.11
CA MET A 53 28.76 -22.74 16.66
C MET A 53 29.52 -24.02 16.30
N GLU A 54 30.73 -24.21 16.85
CA GLU A 54 31.59 -25.36 16.61
C GLU A 54 30.93 -26.68 17.05
N SER A 55 30.19 -26.68 18.16
CA SER A 55 29.47 -27.88 18.65
C SER A 55 28.41 -28.40 17.66
N MET A 56 27.95 -27.54 16.76
CA MET A 56 26.92 -27.86 15.77
C MET A 56 27.51 -28.32 14.43
N LEU A 57 28.83 -28.28 14.27
CA LEU A 57 29.53 -28.78 13.09
C LEU A 57 29.86 -30.26 13.25
N SER A 58 29.67 -31.03 12.18
CA SER A 58 30.22 -32.40 12.06
C SER A 58 31.74 -32.36 12.21
N ASP A 59 32.35 -33.44 12.70
CA ASP A 59 33.82 -33.54 12.76
C ASP A 59 34.47 -33.60 11.36
N ARG A 60 33.68 -33.91 10.33
CA ARG A 60 34.08 -33.87 8.92
C ARG A 60 33.42 -32.71 8.18
N PHE A 61 33.30 -31.56 8.85
CA PHE A 61 32.70 -30.38 8.24
C PHE A 61 33.58 -29.82 7.12
N GLU A 62 32.92 -29.45 6.03
CA GLU A 62 33.52 -28.86 4.83
C GLU A 62 32.74 -27.60 4.42
N PHE A 63 33.47 -26.51 4.23
CA PHE A 63 32.94 -25.24 3.77
C PHE A 63 33.50 -24.89 2.39
N TYR A 64 32.61 -24.48 1.49
CA TYR A 64 32.96 -24.05 0.15
C TYR A 64 32.41 -22.65 -0.08
N HIS A 65 33.30 -21.70 -0.33
CA HIS A 65 32.95 -20.31 -0.59
C HIS A 65 33.43 -19.89 -1.98
N ASP A 66 32.53 -19.39 -2.82
CA ASP A 66 32.84 -18.97 -4.20
C ASP A 66 34.01 -17.96 -4.33
N LYS A 67 34.19 -17.08 -3.34
CA LYS A 67 35.29 -16.09 -3.29
C LYS A 67 36.46 -16.50 -2.38
N GLY A 68 36.23 -17.41 -1.44
CA GLY A 68 37.15 -17.73 -0.35
C GLY A 68 37.85 -19.07 -0.53
N GLY A 69 37.30 -19.92 -1.40
CA GLY A 69 37.77 -21.28 -1.61
C GLY A 69 37.23 -22.27 -0.57
N PHE A 70 37.95 -23.38 -0.42
CA PHE A 70 37.60 -24.48 0.46
C PHE A 70 38.23 -24.33 1.84
N GLU A 71 37.47 -24.67 2.88
CA GLU A 71 37.93 -24.73 4.27
C GLU A 71 37.42 -26.00 4.96
N ASP A 72 38.28 -26.63 5.75
CA ASP A 72 37.87 -27.66 6.71
C ASP A 72 37.38 -27.04 8.02
N LYS A 73 36.83 -27.85 8.92
CA LYS A 73 36.35 -27.41 10.25
C LYS A 73 37.35 -26.53 11.01
N ASN A 74 38.60 -26.95 11.10
CA ASN A 74 39.59 -26.26 11.92
C ASN A 74 39.92 -24.90 11.32
N LYS A 75 40.17 -24.86 10.00
CA LYS A 75 40.42 -23.62 9.27
C LYS A 75 39.22 -22.67 9.37
N PHE A 76 38.01 -23.17 9.13
CA PHE A 76 36.77 -22.39 9.22
C PHE A 76 36.62 -21.72 10.59
N ILE A 77 36.79 -22.45 11.69
CA ILE A 77 36.66 -21.88 13.04
C ILE A 77 37.74 -20.82 13.31
N ILE A 78 38.98 -21.06 12.89
CA ILE A 78 40.09 -20.11 13.06
C ILE A 78 39.84 -18.83 12.28
N ASP A 79 39.46 -18.95 11.00
CA ASP A 79 39.22 -17.80 10.12
C ASP A 79 37.98 -17.02 10.56
N PHE A 80 36.93 -17.70 11.02
CA PHE A 80 35.75 -17.05 11.59
C PHE A 80 36.10 -16.23 12.83
N LYS A 81 36.90 -16.80 13.75
CA LYS A 81 37.33 -16.14 14.99
C LYS A 81 38.26 -14.94 14.71
N ASN A 82 39.19 -15.10 13.77
CA ASN A 82 40.19 -14.07 13.46
C ASN A 82 39.71 -13.04 12.44
N GLY A 83 38.62 -13.30 11.74
CA GLY A 83 37.95 -12.40 10.82
C GLY A 83 36.69 -11.81 11.46
N LEU A 84 35.54 -12.41 11.18
CA LEU A 84 34.20 -11.89 11.50
C LEU A 84 33.99 -11.62 12.99
N CYS A 85 34.59 -12.42 13.87
CA CYS A 85 34.46 -12.29 15.32
C CYS A 85 35.70 -11.70 16.02
N LYS A 86 36.61 -11.06 15.28
CA LYS A 86 37.82 -10.47 15.85
C LYS A 86 37.53 -9.29 16.78
N SER A 87 36.53 -8.48 16.44
CA SER A 87 36.21 -7.24 17.16
C SER A 87 34.70 -6.98 17.16
N PRO A 88 33.90 -7.83 17.82
CA PRO A 88 32.44 -7.79 17.77
C PRO A 88 31.85 -6.48 18.34
N GLU A 89 32.61 -5.75 19.15
CA GLU A 89 32.20 -4.44 19.69
C GLU A 89 32.24 -3.31 18.65
N THR A 90 33.10 -3.42 17.63
CA THR A 90 33.30 -2.37 16.62
C THR A 90 32.76 -2.75 15.25
N TYR A 91 32.69 -4.03 14.93
CA TYR A 91 32.13 -4.53 13.68
C TYR A 91 31.41 -5.86 13.93
N GLN A 92 30.19 -5.97 13.40
CA GLN A 92 29.42 -7.19 13.43
C GLN A 92 28.77 -7.46 12.08
N LEU A 93 28.93 -8.69 11.60
CA LEU A 93 28.21 -9.20 10.43
C LEU A 93 27.08 -10.11 10.90
N LYS A 94 25.84 -9.78 10.54
CA LYS A 94 24.65 -10.57 10.80
C LYS A 94 24.19 -11.25 9.54
N ARG A 95 23.89 -12.54 9.64
CA ARG A 95 23.35 -13.36 8.55
C ARG A 95 21.89 -13.70 8.84
N VAL A 96 21.02 -13.51 7.85
CA VAL A 96 19.57 -13.77 7.95
C VAL A 96 19.12 -14.68 6.81
N LEU A 97 18.40 -15.74 7.15
CA LEU A 97 17.80 -16.66 6.19
C LEU A 97 16.57 -16.03 5.51
N VAL A 98 16.45 -16.19 4.19
CA VAL A 98 15.27 -15.69 3.45
C VAL A 98 14.18 -16.77 3.41
N ASP A 99 13.23 -16.70 4.34
CA ASP A 99 12.16 -17.70 4.54
C ASP A 99 11.34 -18.09 3.30
N LYS A 100 11.24 -17.20 2.31
CA LYS A 100 10.51 -17.46 1.06
C LYS A 100 11.32 -18.28 0.06
N SER A 101 12.66 -18.23 0.15
CA SER A 101 13.58 -18.98 -0.71
C SER A 101 13.90 -20.38 -0.19
N THR A 102 13.60 -20.66 1.09
CA THR A 102 14.12 -21.85 1.75
C THR A 102 13.40 -23.12 1.34
N GLU A 103 14.18 -24.11 0.89
CA GLU A 103 13.73 -25.44 0.52
C GLU A 103 14.46 -26.49 1.33
N ILE A 104 13.75 -27.54 1.74
CA ILE A 104 14.32 -28.63 2.55
C ILE A 104 13.92 -29.96 1.93
N TYR A 105 14.92 -30.81 1.73
CA TYR A 105 14.81 -32.11 1.09
C TYR A 105 15.35 -33.21 2.03
N PRO A 106 14.52 -34.14 2.49
CA PRO A 106 14.95 -35.22 3.37
C PRO A 106 15.71 -36.30 2.58
N MET A 107 16.73 -36.89 3.21
CA MET A 107 17.49 -38.01 2.65
C MET A 107 17.32 -39.26 3.50
N TYR A 108 17.01 -40.37 2.83
CA TYR A 108 16.69 -41.64 3.48
C TYR A 108 17.74 -42.70 3.13
N LYS A 109 18.07 -43.52 4.13
CA LYS A 109 18.83 -44.76 3.97
C LYS A 109 18.08 -45.84 4.72
N GLU A 110 17.73 -46.93 4.03
CA GLU A 110 16.96 -48.05 4.59
C GLU A 110 15.65 -47.58 5.26
N GLY A 111 14.95 -46.63 4.64
CA GLY A 111 13.68 -46.07 5.13
C GLY A 111 13.81 -45.13 6.33
N LYS A 112 15.02 -44.88 6.85
CA LYS A 112 15.28 -43.94 7.94
C LYS A 112 15.93 -42.67 7.42
N ILE A 113 15.48 -41.53 7.93
CA ILE A 113 16.12 -40.24 7.62
C ILE A 113 17.51 -40.23 8.26
N TYR A 114 18.53 -39.88 7.47
CA TYR A 114 19.90 -39.75 7.96
C TYR A 114 20.53 -38.39 7.65
N ALA A 115 19.97 -37.65 6.69
CA ALA A 115 20.43 -36.33 6.30
C ALA A 115 19.28 -35.47 5.75
N ALA A 116 19.51 -34.17 5.61
CA ALA A 116 18.64 -33.23 4.93
C ALA A 116 19.46 -32.20 4.16
N ILE A 117 19.03 -31.90 2.93
CA ILE A 117 19.59 -30.81 2.14
C ILE A 117 18.71 -29.59 2.35
N GLN A 118 19.33 -28.46 2.63
CA GLN A 118 18.66 -27.16 2.75
C GLN A 118 19.25 -26.22 1.71
N ASN A 119 18.40 -25.63 0.88
CA ASN A 119 18.76 -24.61 -0.10
C ASN A 119 18.04 -23.30 0.23
N GLY A 120 18.61 -22.19 -0.23
CA GLY A 120 17.94 -20.89 -0.21
C GLY A 120 18.92 -19.75 -0.41
N ASP A 121 18.49 -18.58 0.03
CA ASP A 121 19.25 -17.34 -0.01
C ASP A 121 19.48 -16.82 1.42
N HIS A 122 20.63 -16.16 1.62
CA HIS A 122 20.97 -15.40 2.81
C HIS A 122 21.15 -13.92 2.49
N LEU A 123 20.74 -13.09 3.43
CA LEU A 123 21.08 -11.67 3.47
C LEU A 123 22.14 -11.41 4.53
N PHE A 124 23.06 -10.50 4.22
CA PHE A 124 24.16 -10.11 5.10
C PHE A 124 24.04 -8.64 5.48
N TYR A 125 23.97 -8.38 6.78
CA TYR A 125 23.90 -7.04 7.34
C TYR A 125 25.17 -6.73 8.12
N GLU A 126 25.71 -5.54 7.92
CA GLU A 126 26.86 -5.04 8.68
C GLU A 126 26.44 -3.97 9.68
N LYS A 127 27.06 -4.02 10.86
CA LYS A 127 26.93 -3.01 11.90
C LYS A 127 28.32 -2.53 12.31
N MET A 128 28.55 -1.22 12.27
CA MET A 128 29.80 -0.61 12.74
C MET A 128 29.53 0.19 14.04
N GLY A 129 30.03 -0.32 15.17
CA GLY A 129 29.77 0.25 16.50
C GLY A 129 28.27 0.40 16.81
N ASP A 130 27.84 1.61 17.15
CA ASP A 130 26.45 1.95 17.48
C ASP A 130 25.58 2.31 16.26
N GLN A 131 26.11 2.20 15.04
CA GLN A 131 25.33 2.49 13.84
C GLN A 131 24.21 1.46 13.61
N ALA A 132 23.22 1.84 12.81
CA ALA A 132 22.19 0.90 12.35
C ALA A 132 22.79 -0.19 11.45
N GLU A 133 22.19 -1.38 11.49
CA GLU A 133 22.53 -2.48 10.58
C GLU A 133 22.24 -2.06 9.12
N LYS A 134 23.19 -2.32 8.21
CA LYS A 134 23.06 -2.03 6.77
C LYS A 134 23.12 -3.32 5.98
N LEU A 135 22.20 -3.53 5.03
CA LEU A 135 22.28 -4.66 4.10
C LEU A 135 23.44 -4.42 3.13
N VAL A 136 24.40 -5.34 3.09
CA VAL A 136 25.62 -5.19 2.28
C VAL A 136 25.78 -6.26 1.21
N GLY A 137 25.05 -7.37 1.35
CA GLY A 137 25.23 -8.52 0.47
C GLY A 137 24.10 -9.52 0.56
N GLU A 138 24.05 -10.35 -0.47
CA GLU A 138 23.27 -11.58 -0.46
C GLU A 138 24.08 -12.70 -1.09
N ALA A 139 23.70 -13.94 -0.77
CA ALA A 139 24.29 -15.14 -1.36
C ALA A 139 23.33 -16.30 -1.34
N LYS A 140 23.50 -17.20 -2.31
CA LYS A 140 22.85 -18.50 -2.34
C LYS A 140 23.60 -19.48 -1.46
N PHE A 141 22.89 -20.47 -0.94
CA PHE A 141 23.52 -21.54 -0.19
C PHE A 141 22.89 -22.90 -0.42
N THR A 142 23.72 -23.92 -0.16
CA THR A 142 23.29 -25.30 0.02
C THR A 142 23.99 -25.86 1.26
N HIS A 143 23.19 -26.29 2.24
CA HIS A 143 23.68 -27.00 3.42
C HIS A 143 23.32 -28.47 3.37
N LEU A 144 24.26 -29.32 3.81
CA LEU A 144 23.98 -30.71 4.17
C LEU A 144 23.97 -30.83 5.69
N TRP A 145 22.79 -31.10 6.24
CA TRP A 145 22.63 -31.48 7.64
C TRP A 145 22.66 -33.01 7.75
N ILE A 146 23.42 -33.54 8.69
CA ILE A 146 23.54 -34.98 8.95
C ILE A 146 23.12 -35.29 10.39
N LEU A 147 22.48 -36.44 10.60
CA LEU A 147 22.15 -36.93 11.92
C LEU A 147 23.31 -37.76 12.47
N GLU A 148 24.06 -37.21 13.43
CA GLU A 148 25.18 -37.86 14.11
C GLU A 148 24.82 -38.04 15.59
N ASN A 149 24.82 -39.29 16.10
CA ASN A 149 24.48 -39.60 17.49
C ASN A 149 23.13 -39.00 17.94
N ALA A 150 22.12 -39.05 17.05
CA ALA A 150 20.79 -38.45 17.23
C ALA A 150 20.76 -36.90 17.29
N GLU A 151 21.85 -36.23 16.93
CA GLU A 151 21.92 -34.77 16.81
C GLU A 151 22.13 -34.34 15.35
N TRP A 152 21.36 -33.34 14.91
CA TRP A 152 21.57 -32.71 13.62
C TRP A 152 22.79 -31.80 13.65
N LYS A 153 23.77 -32.11 12.81
CA LYS A 153 25.00 -31.34 12.62
C LYS A 153 25.16 -30.87 11.18
N LEU A 154 25.74 -29.70 11.00
CA LEU A 154 26.08 -29.18 9.67
C LEU A 154 27.36 -29.88 9.19
N LYS A 155 27.27 -30.59 8.06
CA LYS A 155 28.40 -31.34 7.48
C LYS A 155 29.00 -30.64 6.27
N ASN A 156 28.17 -30.11 5.38
CA ASN A 156 28.64 -29.34 4.24
C ASN A 156 27.91 -28.00 4.21
N SER A 157 28.65 -26.94 3.91
CA SER A 157 28.09 -25.62 3.66
C SER A 157 28.71 -25.04 2.40
N LEU A 158 27.88 -24.90 1.37
CA LEU A 158 28.24 -24.25 0.13
C LEU A 158 27.60 -22.86 0.16
N SER A 159 28.40 -21.81 0.10
CA SER A 159 27.96 -20.42 0.03
C SER A 159 28.49 -19.83 -1.27
N PHE A 160 27.59 -19.40 -2.16
CA PHE A 160 27.96 -19.03 -3.52
C PHE A 160 27.04 -17.95 -4.10
N ASP A 161 27.44 -17.39 -5.23
CA ASP A 161 26.76 -16.26 -5.87
C ASP A 161 26.71 -15.05 -4.94
N HIS A 162 27.84 -14.73 -4.28
CA HIS A 162 27.90 -13.55 -3.40
C HIS A 162 27.95 -12.29 -4.24
N HIS A 163 26.91 -11.48 -4.17
CA HIS A 163 26.88 -10.16 -4.80
C HIS A 163 26.62 -9.05 -3.79
N PRO A 164 27.23 -7.86 -3.98
CA PRO A 164 26.92 -6.71 -3.16
C PRO A 164 25.43 -6.40 -3.31
N LYS A 165 24.73 -6.29 -2.18
CA LYS A 165 23.48 -5.54 -2.14
C LYS A 165 23.84 -4.18 -1.58
N GLN A 166 23.84 -3.17 -2.45
CA GLN A 166 23.74 -1.81 -1.94
C GLN A 166 22.31 -1.65 -1.44
N THR A 167 22.16 -1.31 -0.16
CA THR A 167 21.02 -0.47 0.22
C THR A 167 21.09 0.79 -0.63
N THR A 168 20.33 0.85 -1.72
CA THR A 168 19.58 2.09 -1.90
C THR A 168 18.68 2.14 -0.68
N ASP A 169 18.93 3.07 0.23
CA ASP A 169 18.28 3.21 1.55
C ASP A 169 16.72 3.20 1.53
N ASN A 170 16.10 3.10 0.35
CA ASN A 170 14.67 3.16 0.13
C ASN A 170 13.96 1.79 0.03
N GLU A 171 14.62 0.67 -0.27
CA GLU A 171 13.89 -0.58 -0.65
C GLU A 171 13.57 -1.56 0.49
N THR A 172 14.08 -1.39 1.72
CA THR A 172 13.69 -2.25 2.87
C THR A 172 13.21 -1.47 4.09
N MET A 173 13.45 -0.16 4.12
CA MET A 173 13.03 0.70 5.23
C MET A 173 11.50 0.73 5.39
N PHE A 174 10.77 0.67 4.28
CA PHE A 174 9.31 0.74 4.30
C PHE A 174 8.63 -0.61 4.61
N ASP A 175 9.37 -1.72 4.52
CA ASP A 175 8.87 -3.06 4.79
C ASP A 175 9.08 -3.48 6.26
N ASN A 176 9.84 -2.70 7.03
CA ASN A 176 10.05 -2.86 8.47
C ASN A 176 9.37 -1.73 9.26
N ASP A 177 8.47 -2.08 10.19
CA ASP A 177 7.69 -1.10 10.94
C ASP A 177 8.55 -0.18 11.83
N GLN A 178 9.64 -0.68 12.39
CA GLN A 178 10.54 0.11 13.22
C GLN A 178 11.34 1.10 12.38
N SER A 179 11.83 0.67 11.22
CA SER A 179 12.51 1.54 10.26
C SER A 179 11.58 2.63 9.71
N MET A 180 10.33 2.27 9.38
CA MET A 180 9.30 3.25 9.00
C MET A 180 9.05 4.27 10.10
N GLN A 181 8.88 3.83 11.36
CA GLN A 181 8.68 4.74 12.50
C GLN A 181 9.86 5.71 12.69
N SER A 182 11.10 5.20 12.60
CA SER A 182 12.30 6.05 12.68
C SER A 182 12.35 7.07 11.55
N TRP A 183 12.06 6.65 10.32
CA TRP A 183 12.04 7.55 9.17
C TRP A 183 10.96 8.63 9.28
N LEU A 184 9.76 8.29 9.73
CA LEU A 184 8.70 9.28 9.98
C LEU A 184 9.13 10.29 11.03
N LYS A 185 9.82 9.85 12.10
CA LYS A 185 10.37 10.74 13.12
C LYS A 185 11.45 11.67 12.55
N GLU A 186 12.37 11.18 11.74
CA GLU A 186 13.39 11.98 11.05
C GLU A 186 12.76 13.02 10.10
N ASN A 187 11.61 12.67 9.51
CA ASN A 187 10.84 13.54 8.65
C ASN A 187 9.79 14.36 9.43
N ASN A 188 9.81 14.39 10.77
CA ASN A 188 8.84 15.13 11.58
C ASN A 188 7.36 14.86 11.19
N ILE A 189 7.02 13.61 10.89
CA ILE A 189 5.65 13.17 10.62
C ILE A 189 5.09 12.55 11.89
N PRO A 190 4.17 13.22 12.61
CA PRO A 190 3.68 12.73 13.91
C PRO A 190 2.86 11.45 13.80
N THR A 191 2.05 11.33 12.75
CA THR A 191 1.18 10.17 12.48
C THR A 191 1.03 9.98 10.99
N MET A 192 1.14 8.73 10.54
CA MET A 192 0.87 8.34 9.16
C MET A 192 0.01 7.08 9.09
N GLY A 193 -1.08 7.15 8.35
CA GLY A 193 -1.81 5.97 7.88
C GLY A 193 -1.29 5.53 6.50
N LEU A 194 -1.09 4.23 6.31
CA LEU A 194 -0.63 3.63 5.06
C LEU A 194 -1.46 2.40 4.70
N GLY A 195 -2.06 2.41 3.52
CA GLY A 195 -2.77 1.29 2.92
C GLY A 195 -2.09 0.84 1.63
N ILE A 196 -1.73 -0.44 1.52
CA ILE A 196 -1.11 -1.02 0.31
C ILE A 196 -2.07 -1.98 -0.36
N ILE A 197 -2.34 -1.75 -1.64
CA ILE A 197 -3.22 -2.57 -2.48
C ILE A 197 -2.36 -3.34 -3.46
N GLU A 198 -2.48 -4.67 -3.46
CA GLU A 198 -1.85 -5.56 -4.43
C GLU A 198 -2.78 -6.71 -4.83
N GLY A 199 -2.77 -7.09 -6.11
CA GLY A 199 -3.66 -8.11 -6.63
C GLY A 199 -5.14 -7.75 -6.47
N GLY A 200 -5.46 -6.44 -6.43
CA GLY A 200 -6.81 -5.94 -6.23
C GLY A 200 -7.37 -6.17 -4.82
N LYS A 201 -6.51 -6.30 -3.81
CA LYS A 201 -6.87 -6.48 -2.40
C LYS A 201 -6.02 -5.57 -1.51
N LEU A 202 -6.57 -5.14 -0.39
CA LEU A 202 -5.85 -4.38 0.63
C LEU A 202 -4.98 -5.35 1.42
N GLN A 203 -3.67 -5.37 1.14
CA GLN A 203 -2.71 -6.30 1.75
C GLN A 203 -2.16 -5.78 3.07
N GLN A 204 -2.05 -4.46 3.19
CA GLN A 204 -1.55 -3.82 4.40
C GLN A 204 -2.45 -2.65 4.78
N VAL A 205 -2.71 -2.54 6.08
CA VAL A 205 -3.29 -1.37 6.74
C VAL A 205 -2.43 -1.12 7.97
N LYS A 206 -1.68 -0.03 7.94
CA LYS A 206 -0.79 0.35 9.03
C LYS A 206 -1.06 1.79 9.44
N VAL A 207 -1.00 2.04 10.74
CA VAL A 207 -1.00 3.39 11.30
C VAL A 207 0.23 3.51 12.18
N PHE A 208 1.08 4.48 11.85
CA PHE A 208 2.35 4.76 12.52
C PHE A 208 2.24 6.06 13.33
N GLY A 209 3.19 6.25 14.24
CA GLY A 209 3.23 7.41 15.12
C GLY A 209 2.32 7.32 16.36
N ASN A 210 2.46 8.30 17.23
CA ASN A 210 1.76 8.36 18.51
C ASN A 210 0.70 9.46 18.48
N THR A 211 -0.38 9.24 19.23
CA THR A 211 -1.35 10.29 19.55
C THR A 211 -0.70 11.36 20.44
N LYS A 212 -1.40 12.48 20.64
CA LYS A 212 -0.95 13.60 21.49
C LYS A 212 -0.57 13.17 22.92
N THR A 213 -1.12 12.07 23.44
CA THR A 213 -0.84 11.57 24.78
C THR A 213 0.37 10.63 24.84
N GLY A 214 1.09 10.45 23.73
CA GLY A 214 2.22 9.51 23.63
C GLY A 214 1.80 8.05 23.51
N ILE A 215 0.50 7.78 23.36
CA ILE A 215 -0.05 6.44 23.13
C ILE A 215 0.06 6.11 21.65
N LEU A 216 0.35 4.86 21.31
CA LEU A 216 0.35 4.42 19.92
C LEU A 216 -0.99 4.72 19.26
N THR A 217 -0.96 5.32 18.06
CA THR A 217 -2.17 5.63 17.32
C THR A 217 -2.88 4.32 16.94
N PRO A 218 -4.20 4.19 17.20
CA PRO A 218 -4.88 2.93 16.93
C PRO A 218 -4.95 2.64 15.42
N PRO A 219 -4.96 1.36 14.99
CA PRO A 219 -5.03 0.99 13.58
C PRO A 219 -6.28 1.51 12.84
N ASN A 220 -7.35 1.80 13.57
CA ASN A 220 -8.61 2.36 13.07
C ASN A 220 -8.72 3.88 13.34
N ALA A 221 -7.61 4.59 13.46
CA ALA A 221 -7.63 6.04 13.63
C ALA A 221 -8.28 6.73 12.42
N CYS A 222 -9.13 7.71 12.73
CA CYS A 222 -9.88 8.50 11.78
C CYS A 222 -9.10 9.77 11.42
N PHE A 223 -8.85 9.96 10.13
CA PHE A 223 -8.19 11.14 9.59
C PHE A 223 -9.24 12.03 8.93
N ASN A 224 -9.12 13.35 9.11
CA ASN A 224 -9.64 14.27 8.09
C ASN A 224 -8.90 13.96 6.78
N VAL A 225 -9.62 13.84 5.67
CA VAL A 225 -9.01 13.57 4.36
C VAL A 225 -9.25 14.69 3.35
N ALA A 226 -9.68 15.85 3.83
CA ALA A 226 -9.79 17.06 3.02
C ALA A 226 -10.49 16.78 1.68
N SER A 227 -9.86 17.18 0.57
CA SER A 227 -10.39 16.99 -0.79
C SER A 227 -10.52 15.55 -1.30
N LEU A 228 -10.05 14.51 -0.59
CA LEU A 228 -10.44 13.12 -0.89
C LEU A 228 -11.94 12.87 -0.69
N THR A 229 -12.64 13.82 -0.08
CA THR A 229 -14.11 13.89 -0.06
C THR A 229 -14.73 13.89 -1.46
N LYS A 230 -14.12 14.58 -2.43
CA LYS A 230 -14.67 14.76 -3.78
C LYS A 230 -14.89 13.42 -4.52
N PRO A 231 -13.91 12.50 -4.55
CA PRO A 231 -14.13 11.13 -4.99
C PRO A 231 -15.39 10.45 -4.44
N VAL A 232 -15.65 10.58 -3.14
CA VAL A 232 -16.81 9.94 -2.50
C VAL A 232 -18.11 10.58 -3.01
N THR A 233 -18.17 11.91 -3.06
CA THR A 233 -19.31 12.65 -3.63
C THR A 233 -19.54 12.32 -5.10
N ALA A 234 -18.47 12.20 -5.89
CA ALA A 234 -18.55 11.83 -7.30
C ALA A 234 -19.19 10.44 -7.45
N ILE A 235 -18.77 9.48 -6.63
CA ILE A 235 -19.30 8.12 -6.67
C ILE A 235 -20.75 8.05 -6.20
N VAL A 236 -21.20 8.93 -5.30
CA VAL A 236 -22.64 9.07 -4.98
C VAL A 236 -23.42 9.41 -6.25
N ALA A 237 -23.00 10.45 -7.00
CA ALA A 237 -23.66 10.85 -8.23
C ALA A 237 -23.59 9.74 -9.30
N LEU A 238 -22.42 9.14 -9.52
CA LEU A 238 -22.23 8.08 -10.53
C LEU A 238 -23.01 6.80 -10.21
N ARG A 239 -23.17 6.43 -8.93
CA ARG A 239 -24.05 5.31 -8.53
C ARG A 239 -25.52 5.65 -8.77
N LEU A 240 -25.96 6.87 -8.48
CA LEU A 240 -27.32 7.32 -8.82
C LEU A 240 -27.58 7.32 -10.33
N ILE A 241 -26.59 7.67 -11.14
CA ILE A 241 -26.66 7.58 -12.62
C ILE A 241 -26.75 6.12 -13.06
N SER A 242 -25.92 5.25 -12.49
CA SER A 242 -25.99 3.80 -12.75
C SER A 242 -27.37 3.22 -12.42
N LEU A 243 -28.03 3.72 -11.37
CA LEU A 243 -29.39 3.36 -10.98
C LEU A 243 -30.49 4.03 -11.83
N GLY A 244 -30.14 4.89 -12.79
CA GLY A 244 -31.10 5.65 -13.60
C GLY A 244 -31.88 6.73 -12.84
N LYS A 245 -31.44 7.08 -11.62
CA LYS A 245 -32.08 8.08 -10.75
C LYS A 245 -31.53 9.49 -10.94
N TRP A 246 -30.39 9.60 -11.62
CA TRP A 246 -29.70 10.85 -11.92
C TRP A 246 -29.14 10.79 -13.34
N LYS A 247 -28.84 11.94 -13.94
CA LYS A 247 -28.29 12.01 -15.30
C LYS A 247 -27.02 12.83 -15.29
N LEU A 248 -26.04 12.40 -16.08
CA LEU A 248 -24.73 13.02 -16.15
C LEU A 248 -24.78 14.44 -16.77
N ASP A 249 -25.61 14.59 -17.79
CA ASP A 249 -25.66 15.77 -18.67
C ASP A 249 -26.97 16.58 -18.55
N GLU A 250 -27.76 16.33 -17.50
CA GLU A 250 -28.97 17.12 -17.23
C GLU A 250 -28.61 18.44 -16.51
N PRO A 251 -29.23 19.57 -16.89
CA PRO A 251 -29.03 20.85 -16.21
C PRO A 251 -29.37 20.77 -14.72
N LEU A 252 -28.43 21.21 -13.88
CA LEU A 252 -28.57 21.15 -12.42
C LEU A 252 -29.57 22.17 -11.86
N ASP A 253 -29.80 23.25 -12.58
CA ASP A 253 -30.75 24.31 -12.22
C ASP A 253 -32.21 23.82 -12.15
N THR A 254 -32.52 22.70 -12.83
CA THR A 254 -33.77 21.93 -12.68
C THR A 254 -34.05 21.55 -11.22
N TYR A 255 -33.00 21.37 -10.42
CA TYR A 255 -33.10 20.95 -9.02
C TYR A 255 -32.84 22.11 -8.07
N TRP A 256 -31.78 22.88 -8.31
CA TRP A 256 -31.38 23.97 -7.42
C TRP A 256 -30.47 24.96 -8.15
N THR A 257 -30.65 26.26 -7.88
CA THR A 257 -29.79 27.34 -8.36
C THR A 257 -29.29 28.18 -7.19
N ASP A 258 -28.00 28.50 -7.16
CA ASP A 258 -27.41 29.37 -6.13
C ASP A 258 -27.93 30.81 -6.30
N PRO A 259 -28.42 31.46 -5.22
CA PRO A 259 -28.88 32.85 -5.26
C PRO A 259 -27.85 33.83 -5.83
N ASP A 260 -26.55 33.58 -5.64
CA ASP A 260 -25.49 34.47 -6.13
C ASP A 260 -25.42 34.50 -7.67
N ILE A 261 -25.85 33.43 -8.36
CA ILE A 261 -25.76 33.30 -9.82
C ILE A 261 -27.11 33.22 -10.54
N ILE A 262 -28.23 33.36 -9.83
CA ILE A 262 -29.58 33.18 -10.39
C ILE A 262 -29.89 34.15 -11.56
N SER A 263 -29.21 35.29 -11.59
CA SER A 263 -29.35 36.28 -12.68
C SER A 263 -28.42 36.03 -13.87
N ASP A 264 -27.47 35.10 -13.75
CA ASP A 264 -26.51 34.78 -14.81
C ASP A 264 -26.98 33.55 -15.61
N PRO A 265 -27.34 33.70 -16.90
CA PRO A 265 -27.91 32.61 -17.69
C PRO A 265 -26.99 31.40 -17.85
N ARG A 266 -25.69 31.52 -17.55
CA ARG A 266 -24.75 30.40 -17.57
C ARG A 266 -25.08 29.31 -16.54
N HIS A 267 -25.87 29.60 -15.50
CA HIS A 267 -26.33 28.59 -14.55
C HIS A 267 -27.10 27.44 -15.25
N GLN A 268 -27.78 27.73 -16.36
CA GLN A 268 -28.55 26.74 -17.14
C GLN A 268 -27.67 25.73 -17.88
N LYS A 269 -26.37 26.02 -18.01
CA LYS A 269 -25.40 25.13 -18.67
C LYS A 269 -24.77 24.13 -17.70
N LEU A 270 -24.90 24.34 -16.40
CA LEU A 270 -24.23 23.51 -15.39
C LEU A 270 -24.79 22.09 -15.40
N THR A 271 -23.91 21.12 -15.56
CA THR A 271 -24.24 19.69 -15.52
C THR A 271 -23.40 18.97 -14.48
N THR A 272 -23.81 17.76 -14.11
CA THR A 272 -23.01 16.90 -13.22
C THR A 272 -21.65 16.58 -13.84
N ARG A 273 -21.59 16.35 -15.16
CA ARG A 273 -20.32 16.15 -15.86
C ARG A 273 -19.34 17.28 -15.59
N MET A 274 -19.79 18.52 -15.81
CA MET A 274 -18.95 19.71 -15.63
C MET A 274 -18.50 19.90 -14.18
N VAL A 275 -19.34 19.52 -13.20
CA VAL A 275 -18.92 19.52 -11.79
C VAL A 275 -17.81 18.51 -11.56
N LEU A 276 -18.05 17.25 -11.93
CA LEU A 276 -17.14 16.15 -11.62
C LEU A 276 -15.81 16.26 -12.39
N SER A 277 -15.78 16.94 -13.54
CA SER A 277 -14.57 17.19 -14.32
C SER A 277 -13.90 18.54 -14.04
N HIS A 278 -14.40 19.34 -13.09
CA HIS A 278 -13.89 20.68 -12.76
C HIS A 278 -13.95 21.69 -13.92
N GLN A 279 -15.08 21.74 -14.60
CA GLN A 279 -15.34 22.63 -15.75
C GLN A 279 -16.56 23.53 -15.52
N THR A 280 -16.94 23.81 -14.28
CA THR A 280 -18.11 24.65 -13.96
C THR A 280 -17.92 26.13 -14.29
N GLY A 281 -16.67 26.60 -14.36
CA GLY A 281 -16.38 28.04 -14.39
C GLY A 281 -16.34 28.69 -13.01
N PHE A 282 -16.57 27.95 -11.93
CA PHE A 282 -16.57 28.50 -10.57
C PHE A 282 -15.15 28.61 -9.98
N PRO A 283 -14.93 29.55 -9.03
CA PRO A 283 -13.71 29.56 -8.22
C PRO A 283 -13.57 28.26 -7.39
N ASN A 284 -12.41 28.08 -6.74
CA ASN A 284 -12.29 26.99 -5.78
C ASN A 284 -13.30 27.15 -4.63
N TRP A 285 -13.25 28.32 -4.00
CA TRP A 285 -14.13 28.70 -2.91
C TRP A 285 -14.60 30.14 -3.08
N ARG A 286 -15.88 30.42 -2.82
CA ARG A 286 -16.42 31.77 -3.01
C ARG A 286 -15.78 32.82 -2.12
N TRP A 287 -15.26 32.44 -0.96
CA TRP A 287 -14.55 33.38 -0.05
C TRP A 287 -13.20 33.86 -0.61
N MET A 288 -12.70 33.28 -1.70
CA MET A 288 -11.54 33.78 -2.44
C MET A 288 -11.89 34.99 -3.32
N ASN A 289 -13.17 35.19 -3.64
CA ASN A 289 -13.63 36.38 -4.34
C ASN A 289 -13.71 37.58 -3.39
N THR A 290 -13.47 38.78 -3.92
CA THR A 290 -13.48 40.03 -3.13
C THR A 290 -14.82 40.29 -2.43
N ASP A 291 -15.94 39.96 -3.08
CA ASP A 291 -17.30 40.10 -2.54
C ASP A 291 -17.78 38.87 -1.77
N LYS A 292 -16.95 37.81 -1.71
CA LYS A 292 -17.24 36.51 -1.09
C LYS A 292 -18.46 35.78 -1.70
N LYS A 293 -18.87 36.14 -2.92
CA LYS A 293 -20.02 35.53 -3.61
C LYS A 293 -19.57 34.55 -4.68
N LEU A 294 -20.44 33.59 -4.99
CA LEU A 294 -20.21 32.69 -6.11
C LEU A 294 -20.41 33.44 -7.44
N ASN A 295 -19.50 33.25 -8.39
CA ASN A 295 -19.60 33.78 -9.75
C ASN A 295 -18.94 32.84 -10.76
N PHE A 296 -19.19 33.08 -12.04
CA PHE A 296 -18.47 32.41 -13.13
C PHE A 296 -17.23 33.21 -13.53
N GLN A 297 -16.07 32.59 -13.38
CA GLN A 297 -14.76 33.09 -13.81
C GLN A 297 -14.53 32.87 -15.33
N PHE A 298 -15.22 31.90 -15.90
CA PHE A 298 -15.26 31.60 -17.35
C PHE A 298 -16.51 30.79 -17.68
N ASP A 299 -16.76 30.59 -18.98
CA ASP A 299 -17.95 29.87 -19.43
C ASP A 299 -17.86 28.36 -19.12
N PRO A 300 -18.92 27.75 -18.55
CA PRO A 300 -18.95 26.32 -18.24
C PRO A 300 -18.56 25.45 -19.44
N GLY A 301 -17.75 24.42 -19.19
CA GLY A 301 -17.28 23.46 -20.19
C GLY A 301 -16.06 23.90 -21.01
N THR A 302 -15.65 25.18 -20.94
CA THR A 302 -14.59 25.69 -21.83
C THR A 302 -13.16 25.50 -21.32
N LYS A 303 -12.95 25.38 -20.00
CA LYS A 303 -11.64 25.25 -19.36
C LYS A 303 -11.71 24.35 -18.13
N TYR A 304 -10.56 23.86 -17.68
CA TYR A 304 -10.38 23.24 -16.37
C TYR A 304 -10.08 24.30 -15.31
N GLN A 305 -10.78 24.25 -14.19
CA GLN A 305 -10.43 24.95 -12.95
C GLN A 305 -10.96 24.17 -11.75
N TYR A 306 -10.04 23.70 -10.91
CA TYR A 306 -10.38 22.97 -9.69
C TYR A 306 -11.36 23.77 -8.82
N SER A 307 -12.47 23.14 -8.44
CA SER A 307 -13.59 23.83 -7.80
C SER A 307 -14.27 23.01 -6.71
N GLY A 308 -14.11 23.44 -5.44
CA GLY A 308 -14.91 22.98 -4.31
C GLY A 308 -16.37 23.46 -4.41
N GLU A 309 -16.58 24.71 -4.82
CA GLU A 309 -17.92 25.27 -5.06
C GLU A 309 -18.74 24.47 -6.07
N GLY A 310 -18.10 23.93 -7.12
CA GLY A 310 -18.77 23.04 -8.07
C GLY A 310 -19.36 21.80 -7.39
N PHE A 311 -18.59 21.17 -6.50
CA PHE A 311 -19.02 20.00 -5.73
C PHE A 311 -20.11 20.36 -4.71
N GLU A 312 -20.01 21.50 -4.04
CA GLU A 312 -21.07 22.02 -3.15
C GLU A 312 -22.37 22.34 -3.90
N TYR A 313 -22.27 22.86 -5.13
CA TYR A 313 -23.43 23.07 -5.99
C TYR A 313 -24.11 21.73 -6.31
N LEU A 314 -23.34 20.71 -6.68
CA LEU A 314 -23.86 19.36 -6.93
C LEU A 314 -24.48 18.75 -5.67
N ARG A 315 -23.89 18.94 -4.48
CA ARG A 315 -24.47 18.52 -3.20
C ARG A 315 -25.88 19.06 -3.04
N LYS A 316 -26.05 20.38 -3.16
CA LYS A 316 -27.35 21.03 -2.98
C LYS A 316 -28.38 20.55 -3.99
N ALA A 317 -27.98 20.35 -5.25
CA ALA A 317 -28.86 19.80 -6.28
C ALA A 317 -29.30 18.35 -5.96
N LEU A 318 -28.37 17.49 -5.53
CA LEU A 318 -28.67 16.12 -5.10
C LEU A 318 -29.60 16.10 -3.89
N GLU A 319 -29.26 16.84 -2.82
CA GLU A 319 -30.05 16.88 -1.60
C GLU A 319 -31.47 17.40 -1.86
N LYS A 320 -31.60 18.43 -2.70
CA LYS A 320 -32.90 19.00 -3.08
C LYS A 320 -33.76 18.02 -3.86
N LYS A 321 -33.18 17.24 -4.78
CA LYS A 321 -33.92 16.23 -5.56
C LYS A 321 -34.35 15.04 -4.70
N PHE A 322 -33.46 14.54 -3.84
CA PHE A 322 -33.68 13.28 -3.12
C PHE A 322 -34.30 13.48 -1.73
N GLY A 323 -34.32 14.70 -1.19
CA GLY A 323 -34.80 14.96 0.16
C GLY A 323 -33.97 14.27 1.24
N LYS A 324 -32.70 13.96 0.94
CA LYS A 324 -31.73 13.29 1.81
C LYS A 324 -30.44 14.08 1.84
N SER A 325 -29.75 14.12 2.97
CA SER A 325 -28.42 14.73 3.05
C SER A 325 -27.39 13.93 2.25
N LEU A 326 -26.27 14.56 1.88
CA LEU A 326 -25.15 13.86 1.25
C LEU A 326 -24.62 12.71 2.11
N ASP A 327 -24.55 12.90 3.43
CA ASP A 327 -24.13 11.87 4.38
C ASP A 327 -25.06 10.64 4.31
N GLN A 328 -26.38 10.85 4.24
CA GLN A 328 -27.35 9.76 4.07
C GLN A 328 -27.19 9.06 2.72
N LEU A 329 -27.05 9.82 1.63
CA LEU A 329 -26.84 9.27 0.29
C LEU A 329 -25.55 8.43 0.23
N ALA A 330 -24.45 8.94 0.79
CA ALA A 330 -23.17 8.22 0.83
C ALA A 330 -23.23 6.98 1.72
N LYS A 331 -23.91 7.04 2.88
CA LYS A 331 -24.15 5.88 3.74
C LYS A 331 -24.86 4.76 3.00
N GLU A 332 -25.98 5.07 2.33
CA GLU A 332 -26.79 4.09 1.60
C GLU A 332 -26.08 3.56 0.35
N LEU A 333 -25.46 4.44 -0.42
CA LEU A 333 -24.92 4.09 -1.73
C LEU A 333 -23.51 3.55 -1.65
N ILE A 334 -22.70 3.92 -0.65
CA ILE A 334 -21.27 3.63 -0.57
C ILE A 334 -20.90 2.94 0.73
N PHE A 335 -21.10 3.59 1.88
CA PHE A 335 -20.46 3.14 3.12
C PHE A 335 -21.01 1.80 3.60
N GLN A 336 -22.34 1.61 3.62
CA GLN A 336 -22.93 0.32 4.01
C GLN A 336 -22.57 -0.80 3.01
N PRO A 337 -22.72 -0.64 1.68
CA PRO A 337 -22.33 -1.69 0.72
C PRO A 337 -20.84 -2.07 0.74
N LEU A 338 -19.97 -1.14 1.14
CA LEU A 338 -18.52 -1.35 1.21
C LEU A 338 -18.01 -1.64 2.62
N LYS A 339 -18.89 -1.68 3.63
CA LYS A 339 -18.55 -1.87 5.05
C LYS A 339 -17.59 -0.81 5.59
N MET A 340 -17.72 0.43 5.11
CA MET A 340 -16.93 1.57 5.57
C MET A 340 -17.55 2.14 6.87
N HIS A 341 -17.37 1.41 7.98
CA HIS A 341 -18.05 1.69 9.24
C HIS A 341 -17.48 2.87 10.03
N ASN A 342 -16.30 3.36 9.65
CA ASN A 342 -15.58 4.46 10.29
C ASN A 342 -15.40 5.63 9.29
N THR A 343 -16.38 5.84 8.41
CA THR A 343 -16.40 6.92 7.43
C THR A 343 -17.65 7.78 7.57
N ASN A 344 -17.47 9.08 7.79
CA ASN A 344 -18.56 10.00 8.06
C ASN A 344 -18.24 11.42 7.55
N TYR A 345 -19.27 12.11 7.05
CA TYR A 345 -19.17 13.54 6.70
C TYR A 345 -19.40 14.46 7.91
N ILE A 346 -20.11 13.95 8.92
CA ILE A 346 -20.55 14.76 10.06
C ILE A 346 -20.26 14.02 11.37
N TRP A 347 -20.05 14.82 12.41
CA TRP A 347 -19.98 14.41 13.80
C TRP A 347 -21.38 14.42 14.39
N ASP A 348 -21.77 13.30 14.97
CA ASP A 348 -23.03 13.11 15.70
C ASP A 348 -22.76 12.67 17.15
N GLN A 349 -23.84 12.43 17.92
CA GLN A 349 -23.75 11.99 19.31
C GLN A 349 -23.07 10.63 19.52
N ASN A 350 -22.86 9.84 18.46
CA ASN A 350 -22.23 8.52 18.53
C ASN A 350 -20.76 8.57 18.08
N THR A 351 -20.24 9.76 17.75
CA THR A 351 -18.88 9.92 17.25
C THR A 351 -17.86 9.71 18.37
N ASP A 352 -17.00 8.70 18.19
CA ASP A 352 -15.90 8.42 19.12
C ASP A 352 -14.71 9.34 18.84
N GLU A 353 -14.65 10.45 19.57
CA GLU A 353 -13.62 11.49 19.40
C GLU A 353 -12.19 10.96 19.66
N THR A 354 -12.04 9.85 20.40
CA THR A 354 -10.73 9.29 20.75
C THR A 354 -9.99 8.70 19.55
N LYS A 355 -10.71 8.41 18.44
CA LYS A 355 -10.14 7.88 17.20
C LYS A 355 -9.58 8.96 16.29
N PHE A 356 -9.94 10.22 16.48
CA PHE A 356 -9.61 11.29 15.53
C PHE A 356 -8.16 11.73 15.69
N VAL A 357 -7.44 11.75 14.58
CA VAL A 357 -6.06 12.19 14.53
C VAL A 357 -6.03 13.72 14.56
N THR A 358 -5.29 14.28 15.51
CA THR A 358 -5.06 15.74 15.58
C THR A 358 -4.09 16.15 14.49
N GLY A 359 -4.41 17.21 13.73
CA GLY A 359 -3.52 17.81 12.75
C GLY A 359 -2.52 18.77 13.39
N TYR A 360 -1.32 18.87 12.80
CA TYR A 360 -0.23 19.73 13.30
C TYR A 360 0.33 20.62 12.20
N ASN A 361 0.81 21.80 12.57
CA ASN A 361 1.64 22.58 11.66
C ASN A 361 3.10 22.10 11.67
N GLU A 362 3.92 22.64 10.78
CA GLU A 362 5.35 22.30 10.63
C GLU A 362 6.20 22.53 11.91
N LYS A 363 5.71 23.36 12.83
CA LYS A 363 6.35 23.66 14.12
C LYS A 363 5.93 22.68 15.23
N GLY A 364 5.05 21.72 14.93
CA GLY A 364 4.51 20.79 15.92
C GLY A 364 3.37 21.36 16.77
N ASN A 365 2.80 22.51 16.41
CA ASN A 365 1.63 23.05 17.10
C ASN A 365 0.36 22.39 16.57
N ALA A 366 -0.50 21.91 17.47
CA ALA A 366 -1.76 21.27 17.12
C ALA A 366 -2.80 22.28 16.63
N TYR A 367 -3.53 21.92 15.59
CA TYR A 367 -4.75 22.59 15.17
C TYR A 367 -5.95 22.10 16.00
N PRO A 368 -6.98 22.95 16.21
CA PRO A 368 -8.22 22.50 16.80
C PRO A 368 -8.91 21.49 15.88
N VAL A 369 -9.53 20.46 16.47
CA VAL A 369 -10.40 19.55 15.73
C VAL A 369 -11.76 20.20 15.56
N GLU A 370 -12.16 20.46 14.31
CA GLU A 370 -13.46 21.05 14.02
C GLU A 370 -14.56 19.99 14.03
N LYS A 371 -15.63 20.25 14.79
CA LYS A 371 -16.78 19.34 14.91
C LYS A 371 -17.80 19.66 13.84
N ILE A 372 -17.62 19.04 12.67
CA ILE A 372 -18.43 19.30 11.47
C ILE A 372 -19.84 18.73 11.65
N LYS A 373 -20.87 19.57 11.49
CA LYS A 373 -22.29 19.17 11.66
C LYS A 373 -23.07 19.13 10.35
N THR A 374 -22.50 19.64 9.27
CA THR A 374 -23.11 19.69 7.94
C THR A 374 -22.13 19.10 6.95
N ALA A 375 -22.59 18.18 6.10
CA ALA A 375 -21.75 17.57 5.11
C ALA A 375 -21.28 18.60 4.07
N ASN A 376 -19.99 18.55 3.75
CA ASN A 376 -19.37 19.27 2.64
C ASN A 376 -19.05 18.25 1.54
N ALA A 377 -19.38 18.54 0.29
CA ALA A 377 -19.15 17.65 -0.85
C ALA A 377 -17.71 17.66 -1.36
N ALA A 378 -16.93 18.65 -0.92
CA ALA A 378 -15.58 18.90 -1.36
C ALA A 378 -14.53 18.70 -0.26
N ASP A 379 -14.93 18.60 1.01
CA ASP A 379 -14.05 18.58 2.18
C ASP A 379 -14.69 17.90 3.40
N ASP A 380 -13.97 17.86 4.52
CA ASP A 380 -14.48 17.49 5.85
C ASP A 380 -14.87 16.00 6.05
N LEU A 381 -14.64 15.14 5.06
CA LEU A 381 -14.81 13.70 5.26
C LEU A 381 -13.76 13.17 6.24
N HIS A 382 -14.23 12.41 7.21
CA HIS A 382 -13.38 11.66 8.11
C HIS A 382 -13.48 10.17 7.77
N THR A 383 -12.33 9.49 7.70
CA THR A 383 -12.25 8.07 7.32
C THR A 383 -11.02 7.40 7.93
N THR A 384 -10.97 6.07 7.88
CA THR A 384 -9.77 5.28 8.16
C THR A 384 -9.06 4.86 6.86
N ILE A 385 -7.82 4.39 6.98
CA ILE A 385 -7.08 3.79 5.87
C ILE A 385 -7.80 2.54 5.32
N GLU A 386 -8.36 1.71 6.20
CA GLU A 386 -9.08 0.50 5.81
C GLU A 386 -10.30 0.83 4.95
N ASP A 387 -11.15 1.74 5.44
CA ASP A 387 -12.36 2.14 4.75
C ASP A 387 -12.06 2.78 3.38
N TYR A 388 -11.12 3.74 3.35
CA TYR A 388 -10.79 4.43 2.11
C TYR A 388 -10.02 3.51 1.14
N GLY A 389 -9.21 2.59 1.63
CA GLY A 389 -8.58 1.53 0.82
C GLY A 389 -9.63 0.62 0.17
N ASN A 390 -10.65 0.20 0.92
CA ASN A 390 -11.78 -0.56 0.40
C ASN A 390 -12.60 0.22 -0.64
N PHE A 391 -12.78 1.53 -0.42
CA PHE A 391 -13.35 2.43 -1.41
C PHE A 391 -12.53 2.45 -2.70
N MET A 392 -11.21 2.68 -2.63
CA MET A 392 -10.34 2.73 -3.79
C MET A 392 -10.30 1.39 -4.57
N ILE A 393 -10.33 0.25 -3.88
CA ILE A 393 -10.47 -1.08 -4.52
C ILE A 393 -11.80 -1.20 -5.25
N SER A 394 -12.90 -0.71 -4.65
CA SER A 394 -14.22 -0.69 -5.31
C SER A 394 -14.17 0.14 -6.59
N ILE A 395 -13.47 1.28 -6.59
CA ILE A 395 -13.36 2.17 -7.74
C ILE A 395 -12.54 1.52 -8.83
N MET A 396 -11.38 0.97 -8.48
CA MET A 396 -10.50 0.25 -9.40
C MET A 396 -11.23 -0.86 -10.17
N LYS A 397 -12.18 -1.54 -9.52
CA LYS A 397 -12.99 -2.62 -10.10
C LYS A 397 -14.31 -2.17 -10.74
N GLY A 398 -14.61 -0.87 -10.74
CA GLY A 398 -15.90 -0.34 -11.20
C GLY A 398 -17.11 -0.91 -10.45
N LYS A 399 -16.94 -1.37 -9.20
CA LYS A 399 -17.98 -2.09 -8.46
C LYS A 399 -19.18 -1.18 -8.19
N ASN A 400 -20.37 -1.71 -8.47
CA ASN A 400 -21.67 -1.04 -8.38
C ASN A 400 -21.84 0.16 -9.32
N LEU A 401 -21.03 0.26 -10.38
CA LEU A 401 -21.27 1.14 -11.50
C LEU A 401 -21.69 0.32 -12.73
N LYS A 402 -22.56 0.87 -13.56
CA LYS A 402 -22.80 0.31 -14.89
C LYS A 402 -21.52 0.46 -15.74
N PRO A 403 -21.18 -0.51 -16.62
CA PRO A 403 -19.98 -0.44 -17.43
C PRO A 403 -19.80 0.88 -18.19
N GLU A 404 -20.87 1.39 -18.80
CA GLU A 404 -20.87 2.66 -19.52
C GLU A 404 -20.61 3.88 -18.62
N VAL A 405 -21.08 3.85 -17.37
CA VAL A 405 -20.82 4.92 -16.39
C VAL A 405 -19.37 4.86 -15.92
N PHE A 406 -18.82 3.66 -15.72
CA PHE A 406 -17.41 3.49 -15.38
C PHE A 406 -16.49 3.98 -16.52
N GLN A 407 -16.83 3.69 -17.78
CA GLN A 407 -16.08 4.21 -18.93
C GLN A 407 -16.10 5.73 -19.00
N GLU A 408 -17.24 6.37 -18.74
CA GLU A 408 -17.31 7.83 -18.66
C GLU A 408 -16.50 8.39 -17.47
N MET A 409 -16.46 7.69 -16.33
CA MET A 409 -15.67 8.10 -15.16
C MET A 409 -14.17 8.17 -15.43
N ILE A 410 -13.64 7.17 -16.17
CA ILE A 410 -12.21 7.06 -16.47
C ILE A 410 -11.80 7.70 -17.81
N LYS A 411 -12.76 8.28 -18.54
CA LYS A 411 -12.48 9.03 -19.75
C LYS A 411 -11.75 10.32 -19.40
N LYS A 412 -10.75 10.69 -20.20
CA LYS A 412 -10.04 11.98 -20.10
C LYS A 412 -10.98 13.13 -20.49
N GLN A 413 -11.75 13.66 -19.54
CA GLN A 413 -12.77 14.69 -19.80
C GLN A 413 -12.12 16.03 -20.17
N VAL A 414 -11.08 16.43 -19.45
CA VAL A 414 -10.31 17.65 -19.74
C VAL A 414 -8.85 17.48 -19.32
N LYS A 415 -7.92 18.07 -20.09
CA LYS A 415 -6.49 18.07 -19.78
C LYS A 415 -6.21 19.04 -18.62
N VAL A 416 -5.50 18.57 -17.60
CA VAL A 416 -5.01 19.39 -16.48
C VAL A 416 -3.60 19.88 -16.79
N LYS A 417 -2.71 18.94 -17.13
CA LYS A 417 -1.37 19.19 -17.66
C LYS A 417 -0.91 18.03 -18.53
N GLU A 418 0.32 18.06 -19.03
CA GLU A 418 0.86 16.93 -19.82
C GLU A 418 0.85 15.65 -18.99
N GLY A 419 0.34 14.55 -19.56
CA GLY A 419 0.18 13.27 -18.85
C GLY A 419 -0.90 13.23 -17.74
N LYS A 420 -1.55 14.35 -17.39
CA LYS A 420 -2.57 14.41 -16.31
C LYS A 420 -3.88 15.01 -16.79
N TYR A 421 -4.98 14.29 -16.55
CA TYR A 421 -6.32 14.65 -16.98
C TYR A 421 -7.31 14.60 -15.82
N SER A 422 -8.38 15.36 -15.91
CA SER A 422 -9.53 15.23 -15.02
C SER A 422 -10.51 14.22 -15.64
N GLY A 423 -10.88 13.20 -14.86
CA GLY A 423 -11.97 12.29 -15.14
C GLY A 423 -13.29 12.81 -14.56
N LEU A 424 -14.14 11.92 -14.05
CA LEU A 424 -15.29 12.31 -13.23
C LEU A 424 -15.00 12.03 -11.75
N GLY A 425 -14.50 13.04 -11.03
CA GLY A 425 -14.19 12.98 -9.61
C GLY A 425 -12.82 12.41 -9.25
N PHE A 426 -12.01 12.05 -10.25
CA PHE A 426 -10.66 11.54 -10.10
C PHE A 426 -9.72 12.19 -11.12
N GLU A 427 -8.48 12.36 -10.73
CA GLU A 427 -7.39 12.64 -11.64
C GLU A 427 -6.97 11.33 -12.34
N ILE A 428 -6.64 11.43 -13.62
CA ILE A 428 -6.17 10.32 -14.45
C ILE A 428 -4.74 10.64 -14.88
N TYR A 429 -3.80 9.81 -14.45
CA TYR A 429 -2.43 9.81 -14.99
C TYR A 429 -2.37 8.87 -16.18
N ASP A 430 -1.98 9.40 -17.34
CA ASP A 430 -1.66 8.59 -18.53
C ASP A 430 -0.22 8.10 -18.43
N LEU A 431 -0.06 6.79 -18.22
CA LEU A 431 1.25 6.16 -18.05
C LEU A 431 1.79 5.55 -19.35
N GLY A 432 1.09 5.75 -20.48
CA GLY A 432 1.41 5.21 -21.79
C GLY A 432 1.04 3.72 -21.95
N ASN A 433 1.00 3.25 -23.20
CA ASN A 433 0.69 1.86 -23.55
C ASN A 433 -0.64 1.32 -22.99
N GLY A 434 -1.62 2.20 -22.76
CA GLY A 434 -2.92 1.84 -22.17
C GLY A 434 -2.89 1.68 -20.64
N GLU A 435 -1.75 1.91 -19.99
CA GLU A 435 -1.65 1.98 -18.53
C GLU A 435 -2.09 3.35 -18.02
N TYR A 436 -2.82 3.36 -16.92
CA TYR A 436 -3.27 4.59 -16.27
C TYR A 436 -3.39 4.41 -14.77
N ALA A 437 -3.33 5.53 -14.04
CA ALA A 437 -3.66 5.57 -12.62
C ALA A 437 -4.88 6.47 -12.38
N LEU A 438 -5.73 6.07 -11.42
CA LEU A 438 -6.74 6.94 -10.85
C LEU A 438 -6.22 7.46 -9.51
N SER A 439 -6.32 8.77 -9.30
CA SER A 439 -5.80 9.41 -8.12
C SER A 439 -6.68 10.54 -7.65
N HIS A 440 -6.54 10.89 -6.37
CA HIS A 440 -6.91 12.20 -5.86
C HIS A 440 -6.01 12.51 -4.66
N GLY A 441 -5.75 13.80 -4.41
CA GLY A 441 -5.07 14.28 -3.21
C GLY A 441 -6.01 15.06 -2.30
N GLY A 442 -5.56 15.37 -1.09
CA GLY A 442 -6.24 16.28 -0.18
C GLY A 442 -5.26 17.02 0.73
N ALA A 443 -5.56 18.28 1.00
CA ALA A 443 -4.71 19.15 1.80
C ALA A 443 -5.57 20.15 2.58
N ASP A 444 -5.49 20.06 3.90
CA ASP A 444 -6.04 21.03 4.86
C ASP A 444 -4.96 21.42 5.88
N GLN A 445 -5.26 22.35 6.78
CA GLN A 445 -4.38 22.62 7.91
C GLN A 445 -4.13 21.35 8.71
N GLY A 446 -2.85 20.99 8.86
CA GLY A 446 -2.39 19.80 9.54
C GLY A 446 -2.83 18.48 8.93
N THR A 447 -3.18 18.46 7.64
CA THR A 447 -3.59 17.23 6.94
C THR A 447 -3.05 17.22 5.52
N ARG A 448 -2.37 16.12 5.15
CA ARG A 448 -2.06 15.81 3.76
C ARG A 448 -2.44 14.37 3.49
N CYS A 449 -3.17 14.13 2.41
CA CYS A 449 -3.52 12.78 1.97
C CYS A 449 -3.39 12.60 0.45
N ILE A 450 -3.15 11.36 0.04
CA ILE A 450 -3.16 10.93 -1.36
C ILE A 450 -3.64 9.49 -1.47
N ALA A 451 -4.39 9.19 -2.52
CA ALA A 451 -4.81 7.83 -2.84
C ALA A 451 -4.64 7.58 -4.34
N ILE A 452 -3.96 6.48 -4.69
CA ILE A 452 -3.64 6.12 -6.07
C ILE A 452 -3.98 4.64 -6.28
N VAL A 453 -4.64 4.32 -7.39
CA VAL A 453 -4.83 2.94 -7.85
C VAL A 453 -4.45 2.79 -9.31
N LEU A 454 -3.94 1.62 -9.66
CA LEU A 454 -3.51 1.20 -10.99
C LEU A 454 -4.40 0.03 -11.45
N PRO A 455 -5.51 0.30 -12.18
CA PRO A 455 -6.50 -0.73 -12.48
C PRO A 455 -5.98 -1.94 -13.23
N ASN A 456 -5.06 -1.76 -14.18
CA ASN A 456 -4.54 -2.86 -14.99
C ASN A 456 -3.68 -3.84 -14.18
N SER A 457 -2.86 -3.35 -13.24
CA SER A 457 -2.00 -4.19 -12.40
C SER A 457 -2.65 -4.61 -11.08
N GLY A 458 -3.77 -3.98 -10.70
CA GLY A 458 -4.42 -4.21 -9.42
C GLY A 458 -3.63 -3.70 -8.22
N LYS A 459 -2.68 -2.77 -8.45
CA LYS A 459 -1.86 -2.13 -7.41
C LYS A 459 -2.47 -0.82 -6.94
N GLY A 460 -2.06 -0.34 -5.77
CA GLY A 460 -2.44 0.98 -5.28
C GLY A 460 -1.86 1.29 -3.91
N ILE A 461 -1.96 2.56 -3.52
CA ILE A 461 -1.44 3.08 -2.27
C ILE A 461 -2.38 4.17 -1.74
N VAL A 462 -2.61 4.19 -0.43
CA VAL A 462 -3.36 5.23 0.29
C VAL A 462 -2.48 5.73 1.42
N ILE A 463 -2.24 7.04 1.49
CA ILE A 463 -1.34 7.66 2.47
C ILE A 463 -2.07 8.84 3.12
N PHE A 464 -2.23 8.81 4.44
CA PHE A 464 -2.76 9.92 5.23
C PHE A 464 -1.70 10.38 6.23
N THR A 465 -1.46 11.68 6.31
CA THR A 465 -0.51 12.29 7.26
C THR A 465 -1.17 13.47 7.95
N ASN A 466 -0.81 13.72 9.21
CA ASN A 466 -1.41 14.76 10.05
C ASN A 466 -0.51 15.98 10.26
N VAL A 467 0.23 16.39 9.23
CA VAL A 467 1.09 17.58 9.26
C VAL A 467 1.09 18.34 7.93
N ASP A 468 1.21 19.67 7.99
CA ASP A 468 1.15 20.56 6.81
C ASP A 468 2.14 20.20 5.69
N ASP A 469 3.33 19.74 6.03
CA ASP A 469 4.36 19.35 5.06
C ASP A 469 4.44 17.83 4.87
N GLY A 470 3.39 17.10 5.27
CA GLY A 470 3.35 15.64 5.22
C GLY A 470 3.46 15.03 3.83
N TYR A 471 3.25 15.84 2.77
CA TYR A 471 3.43 15.41 1.38
C TYR A 471 4.86 14.99 1.04
N LYS A 472 5.87 15.42 1.82
CA LYS A 472 7.29 15.09 1.59
C LYS A 472 7.60 13.59 1.66
N VAL A 473 6.72 12.79 2.26
CA VAL A 473 6.86 11.33 2.30
C VAL A 473 6.30 10.62 1.06
N TYR A 474 5.51 11.31 0.22
CA TYR A 474 4.77 10.67 -0.87
C TYR A 474 5.67 10.09 -1.94
N GLU A 475 6.64 10.87 -2.43
CA GLU A 475 7.48 10.46 -3.54
C GLU A 475 8.17 9.13 -3.25
N LYS A 476 8.84 9.01 -2.09
CA LYS A 476 9.54 7.78 -1.73
C LYS A 476 8.60 6.57 -1.58
N LEU A 477 7.44 6.76 -0.96
CA LEU A 477 6.45 5.69 -0.78
C LEU A 477 5.82 5.27 -2.11
N VAL A 478 5.50 6.22 -2.98
CA VAL A 478 4.95 5.97 -4.32
C VAL A 478 5.96 5.23 -5.19
N LEU A 479 7.23 5.65 -5.19
CA LEU A 479 8.31 4.97 -5.91
C LEU A 479 8.50 3.54 -5.42
N HIS A 480 8.55 3.33 -4.09
CA HIS A 480 8.74 2.01 -3.49
C HIS A 480 7.59 1.05 -3.84
N TYR A 481 6.34 1.43 -3.54
CA TYR A 481 5.21 0.50 -3.64
C TYR A 481 4.62 0.38 -5.06
N LEU A 482 4.74 1.41 -5.90
CA LEU A 482 4.19 1.40 -7.26
C LEU A 482 5.27 1.18 -8.34
N GLY A 483 6.56 1.18 -7.99
CA GLY A 483 7.66 0.89 -8.91
C GLY A 483 7.70 1.81 -10.13
N GLU A 484 7.87 1.23 -11.32
CA GLU A 484 7.94 1.97 -12.60
C GLU A 484 6.69 2.83 -12.87
N GLN A 485 5.49 2.36 -12.50
CA GLN A 485 4.28 3.18 -12.60
C GLN A 485 4.33 4.37 -11.65
N GLY A 486 4.83 4.17 -10.42
CA GLY A 486 5.05 5.24 -9.46
C GLY A 486 6.02 6.29 -9.98
N LYS A 487 7.13 5.86 -10.58
CA LYS A 487 8.12 6.75 -11.20
C LYS A 487 7.52 7.64 -12.27
N LYS A 488 6.69 7.07 -13.16
CA LYS A 488 5.98 7.85 -14.18
C LYS A 488 5.01 8.87 -13.58
N ILE A 489 4.29 8.51 -12.51
CA ILE A 489 3.39 9.45 -11.80
C ILE A 489 4.20 10.62 -11.24
N VAL A 490 5.33 10.34 -10.58
CA VAL A 490 6.24 11.39 -10.05
C VAL A 490 6.77 12.27 -11.17
N GLU A 491 7.23 11.68 -12.29
CA GLU A 491 7.70 12.45 -13.45
C GLU A 491 6.62 13.34 -14.08
N ILE A 492 5.36 12.91 -14.09
CA ILE A 492 4.23 13.75 -14.53
C ILE A 492 3.99 14.88 -13.55
N GLU A 493 4.20 14.66 -12.25
CA GLU A 493 4.01 15.71 -11.24
C GLU A 493 5.14 16.75 -11.22
N SER A 494 6.38 16.34 -11.48
CA SER A 494 7.54 17.23 -11.51
C SER A 494 7.70 18.06 -12.78
N LYS A 495 6.94 17.74 -13.85
CA LYS A 495 6.83 18.54 -15.08
C LYS A 495 5.64 19.49 -14.99
#